data_AF-A0A1Y5I5C8-F1
#
_entry.id   AF-A0A1Y5I5C8-F1
#
_cell.length_a   1.000
_cell.length_b   1.000
_cell.length_c   1.000
_cell.angle_alpha   90.00
_cell.angle_beta   90.00
_cell.angle_gamma   90.00
#
_symmetry.space_group_name_H-M   'P 1'
#
loop_
_entity.id
_entity.type
_entity.pdbx_description
1 polymer ?
#
loop_
_entity_poly.entity_id
_entity_poly.type
_entity_poly.pdbx_seq_one_letter_code
_entity_poly.pdbx_strand_id
1 'polypeptide(L)'
;MTCVGGASPGLAASNPGLSAFVRGAIGLPAGLTMVVLTGAELFTGNVFVMTSGALDGAVNATQVARSWVLSYVGNFVGSVFMAYMAVAAMTAASPAASAAAIGIATAKASLPFGAAFAKGLLCNWLVTLAVWGTMATTSTAGKILAIFWPIMTFVTLGFEHSVANMFLIPHGMFLGADVTWSQMIFGNIIPVTLGNIAGAVLFTAGAHWIAYGKK
;
A
#
# COMPACT_ATOMS: atom_id res chain seq x y z
N MET A 1 6.62 -9.17 3.60
CA MET A 1 7.54 -8.74 2.52
C MET A 1 9.02 -8.92 2.87
N THR A 2 9.51 -8.38 3.99
CA THR A 2 10.92 -8.49 4.42
C THR A 2 11.32 -9.91 4.84
N CYS A 3 10.43 -10.66 5.50
CA CYS A 3 10.78 -11.91 6.19
C CYS A 3 10.72 -13.18 5.32
N VAL A 4 9.89 -13.23 4.27
CA VAL A 4 9.65 -14.48 3.53
C VAL A 4 10.38 -14.49 2.18
N GLY A 5 10.06 -13.57 1.27
CA GLY A 5 10.76 -13.52 -0.02
C GLY A 5 12.01 -12.65 -0.03
N GLY A 6 12.02 -11.53 0.71
CA GLY A 6 13.19 -10.65 0.81
C GLY A 6 14.38 -11.33 1.49
N ALA A 7 14.14 -12.05 2.59
CA ALA A 7 15.16 -12.77 3.34
C ALA A 7 15.58 -14.14 2.73
N SER A 8 15.11 -14.46 1.51
CA SER A 8 15.40 -15.74 0.82
C SER A 8 16.17 -15.50 -0.48
N PRO A 9 17.46 -15.09 -0.43
CA PRO A 9 18.23 -14.71 -1.61
C PRO A 9 18.41 -15.86 -2.61
N GLY A 10 18.59 -17.10 -2.14
CA GLY A 10 18.69 -18.27 -3.02
C GLY A 10 17.40 -18.53 -3.81
N LEU A 11 16.23 -18.32 -3.21
CA LEU A 11 14.94 -18.42 -3.90
C LEU A 11 14.77 -17.28 -4.90
N ALA A 12 15.15 -16.05 -4.53
CA ALA A 12 15.08 -14.90 -5.42
C ALA A 12 15.98 -15.06 -6.65
N ALA A 13 17.17 -15.65 -6.49
CA ALA A 13 18.11 -15.90 -7.58
C ALA A 13 17.66 -17.05 -8.49
N SER A 14 17.21 -18.17 -7.91
CA SER A 14 16.82 -19.37 -8.68
C SER A 14 15.42 -19.27 -9.29
N ASN A 15 14.48 -18.62 -8.61
CA ASN A 15 13.06 -18.60 -8.96
C ASN A 15 12.43 -17.23 -8.62
N PRO A 16 12.77 -16.17 -9.37
CA PRO A 16 12.34 -14.80 -9.06
C PRO A 16 10.81 -14.61 -9.05
N GLY A 17 10.09 -15.31 -9.92
CA GLY A 17 8.61 -15.29 -9.94
C GLY A 17 7.98 -15.90 -8.69
N LEU A 18 8.51 -17.04 -8.22
CA LEU A 18 8.04 -17.68 -7.00
C LEU A 18 8.36 -16.82 -5.77
N SER A 19 9.56 -16.22 -5.72
CA SER A 19 9.91 -15.25 -4.68
C SER A 19 8.92 -14.09 -4.65
N ALA A 20 8.57 -13.53 -5.82
CA ALA A 20 7.60 -12.44 -5.92
C ALA A 20 6.20 -12.86 -5.44
N PHE A 21 5.72 -14.03 -5.85
CA PHE A 21 4.44 -14.58 -5.41
C PHE A 21 4.39 -14.76 -3.90
N VAL A 22 5.42 -15.38 -3.30
CA VAL A 22 5.48 -15.62 -1.86
C VAL A 22 5.52 -14.30 -1.07
N ARG A 23 6.20 -13.26 -1.57
CA ARG A 23 6.13 -11.92 -0.98
C ARG A 23 4.73 -11.33 -1.05
N GLY A 24 4.01 -11.57 -2.15
CA GLY A 24 2.67 -11.03 -2.38
C GLY A 24 1.59 -11.73 -1.56
N ALA A 25 1.67 -13.06 -1.44
CA ALA A 25 0.70 -13.85 -0.70
C ALA A 25 0.71 -13.55 0.81
N ILE A 26 1.84 -13.08 1.37
CA ILE A 26 2.02 -12.93 2.81
C ILE A 26 2.36 -11.48 3.21
N GLY A 27 1.52 -10.90 4.06
CA GLY A 27 1.73 -9.60 4.71
C GLY A 27 0.67 -8.58 4.35
N LEU A 28 0.73 -7.99 3.15
CA LEU A 28 -0.20 -6.92 2.77
C LEU A 28 -1.66 -7.36 2.65
N PRO A 29 -1.99 -8.57 2.15
CA PRO A 29 -3.38 -9.06 2.21
C PRO A 29 -3.94 -9.07 3.63
N ALA A 30 -3.13 -9.46 4.63
CA ALA A 30 -3.52 -9.43 6.03
C ALA A 30 -3.68 -8.00 6.55
N GLY A 31 -2.82 -7.07 6.11
CA GLY A 31 -2.90 -5.65 6.45
C GLY A 31 -4.26 -5.03 6.10
N LEU A 32 -4.68 -5.12 4.83
CA LEU A 32 -5.98 -4.58 4.41
C LEU A 32 -7.15 -5.35 5.03
N THR A 33 -7.00 -6.67 5.24
CA THR A 33 -8.00 -7.47 5.96
C THR A 33 -8.23 -6.92 7.37
N MET A 34 -7.17 -6.64 8.13
CA MET A 34 -7.29 -6.07 9.47
C MET A 34 -7.95 -4.69 9.44
N VAL A 35 -7.56 -3.82 8.50
CA VAL A 35 -8.19 -2.50 8.33
C VAL A 35 -9.71 -2.64 8.13
N VAL A 36 -10.13 -3.47 7.18
CA VAL A 36 -11.56 -3.63 6.84
C VAL A 36 -12.35 -4.30 7.97
N LEU A 37 -11.78 -5.29 8.66
CA LEU A 37 -12.49 -6.02 9.72
C LEU A 37 -12.54 -5.25 11.05
N THR A 38 -11.56 -4.39 11.32
CA THR A 38 -11.51 -3.58 12.54
C THR A 38 -12.15 -2.20 12.39
N GLY A 39 -12.50 -1.79 11.17
CA GLY A 39 -13.03 -0.45 10.88
C GLY A 39 -11.98 0.65 11.04
N ALA A 40 -10.70 0.32 10.84
CA ALA A 40 -9.64 1.33 10.86
C ALA A 40 -9.62 2.13 9.54
N GLU A 41 -9.04 3.33 9.60
CA GLU A 41 -8.98 4.24 8.47
C GLU A 41 -7.67 4.07 7.67
N LEU A 42 -7.81 3.84 6.36
CA LEU A 42 -6.68 3.72 5.43
C LEU A 42 -6.86 4.70 4.28
N PHE A 43 -5.91 5.62 4.14
CA PHE A 43 -5.95 6.71 3.15
C PHE A 43 -6.30 6.22 1.75
N THR A 44 -5.63 5.16 1.27
CA THR A 44 -5.78 4.66 -0.10
C THR A 44 -7.19 4.17 -0.41
N GLY A 45 -7.87 3.55 0.57
CA GLY A 45 -9.29 3.19 0.48
C GLY A 45 -10.21 4.40 0.59
N ASN A 46 -9.87 5.35 1.48
CA ASN A 46 -10.64 6.58 1.66
C ASN A 46 -10.65 7.46 0.41
N VAL A 47 -9.59 7.44 -0.42
CA VAL A 47 -9.61 8.12 -1.72
C VAL A 47 -10.81 7.62 -2.54
N PHE A 48 -11.00 6.31 -2.64
CA PHE A 48 -12.13 5.75 -3.37
C PHE A 48 -13.48 6.12 -2.73
N VAL A 49 -13.67 5.77 -1.45
CA VAL A 49 -14.97 5.93 -0.78
C VAL A 49 -15.42 7.39 -0.74
N MET A 50 -14.51 8.30 -0.38
CA MET A 50 -14.84 9.73 -0.27
C MET A 50 -15.02 10.38 -1.65
N THR A 51 -14.28 9.96 -2.67
CA THR A 51 -14.49 10.45 -4.04
C THR A 51 -15.84 9.99 -4.57
N SER A 52 -16.19 8.72 -4.40
CA SER A 52 -17.51 8.20 -4.81
C SER A 52 -18.65 8.94 -4.10
N GLY A 53 -18.53 9.18 -2.79
CA GLY A 53 -19.52 9.96 -2.06
C GLY A 53 -19.61 11.43 -2.52
N ALA A 54 -18.49 12.04 -2.91
CA ALA A 54 -18.50 13.41 -3.44
C ALA A 54 -19.14 13.50 -4.82
N LEU A 55 -18.86 12.53 -5.70
CA LEU A 55 -19.48 12.41 -7.02
C LEU A 55 -21.00 12.19 -6.93
N ASP A 56 -21.47 11.47 -5.91
CA ASP A 56 -22.89 11.25 -5.63
C ASP A 56 -23.55 12.39 -4.82
N GLY A 57 -22.80 13.45 -4.48
CA GLY A 57 -23.29 14.57 -3.68
C GLY A 57 -23.55 14.27 -2.20
N ALA A 58 -23.16 13.09 -1.72
CA ALA A 58 -23.34 12.66 -0.32
C ALA A 58 -22.36 13.33 0.66
N VAL A 59 -21.20 13.79 0.18
CA VAL A 59 -20.21 14.52 0.98
C VAL A 59 -19.65 15.71 0.21
N ASN A 60 -19.27 16.77 0.93
CA ASN A 60 -18.65 17.95 0.35
C ASN A 60 -17.11 17.86 0.33
N ALA A 61 -16.47 18.74 -0.43
CA ALA A 61 -15.01 18.78 -0.59
C ALA A 61 -14.24 18.94 0.75
N THR A 62 -14.82 19.62 1.74
CA THR A 62 -14.18 19.78 3.06
C THR A 62 -14.14 18.45 3.81
N GLN A 63 -15.21 17.65 3.73
CA GLN A 63 -15.25 16.31 4.33
C GLN A 63 -14.26 15.36 3.66
N VAL A 64 -14.16 15.42 2.32
CA VAL A 64 -13.15 14.66 1.55
C VAL A 64 -11.74 15.03 2.02
N ALA A 65 -11.40 16.32 2.00
CA ALA A 65 -10.08 16.80 2.41
C ALA A 65 -9.75 16.41 3.85
N ARG A 66 -10.70 16.56 4.79
CA ARG A 66 -10.52 16.17 6.19
C ARG A 66 -10.23 14.68 6.34
N SER A 67 -11.00 13.82 5.66
CA SER A 67 -10.77 12.37 5.69
C SER A 67 -9.39 12.01 5.15
N TRP A 68 -9.02 12.58 4.01
CA TRP A 68 -7.74 12.30 3.36
C TRP A 68 -6.55 12.76 4.21
N VAL A 69 -6.57 13.99 4.71
CA VAL A 69 -5.47 14.53 5.51
C VAL A 69 -5.31 13.76 6.82
N LEU A 70 -6.40 13.54 7.56
CA LEU A 70 -6.32 12.86 8.86
C LEU A 70 -5.88 11.40 8.72
N SER A 71 -6.44 10.66 7.76
CA SER A 71 -6.05 9.27 7.51
C SER A 71 -4.59 9.19 7.02
N TYR A 72 -4.15 10.06 6.12
CA TYR A 72 -2.78 10.04 5.61
C TYR A 72 -1.74 10.35 6.69
N VAL A 73 -1.98 11.38 7.50
CA VAL A 73 -1.08 11.74 8.62
C VAL A 73 -1.06 10.63 9.68
N GLY A 74 -2.24 10.10 10.05
CA GLY A 74 -2.32 9.00 11.01
C GLY A 74 -1.62 7.73 10.50
N ASN A 75 -1.82 7.39 9.23
CA ASN A 75 -1.12 6.29 8.56
C ASN A 75 0.40 6.50 8.54
N PHE A 76 0.88 7.71 8.25
CA PHE A 76 2.31 8.04 8.26
C PHE A 76 2.93 7.88 9.65
N VAL A 77 2.34 8.53 10.66
CA VAL A 77 2.82 8.45 12.06
C VAL A 77 2.81 7.01 12.55
N GLY A 78 1.71 6.28 12.32
CA GLY A 78 1.59 4.87 12.71
C GLY A 78 2.61 3.98 11.99
N SER A 79 2.86 4.19 10.69
CA SER A 79 3.81 3.38 9.92
C SER A 79 5.26 3.60 10.36
N VAL A 80 5.66 4.85 10.60
CA VAL A 80 7.01 5.16 11.10
C VAL A 80 7.20 4.63 12.53
N PHE A 81 6.19 4.79 13.39
CA PHE A 81 6.21 4.22 14.74
C PHE A 81 6.34 2.69 14.70
N MET A 82 5.55 2.01 13.86
CA MET A 82 5.65 0.56 13.68
C MET A 82 7.00 0.13 13.13
N ALA A 83 7.60 0.89 12.21
CA ALA A 83 8.94 0.61 11.71
C ALA A 83 9.99 0.67 12.82
N TYR A 84 9.91 1.68 13.70
CA TYR A 84 10.77 1.78 14.87
C TYR A 84 10.56 0.61 15.83
N MET A 85 9.31 0.28 16.16
CA MET A 85 8.97 -0.85 17.04
C MET A 85 9.46 -2.19 16.47
N ALA A 86 9.40 -2.38 15.15
CA ALA A 86 9.89 -3.58 14.49
C ALA A 86 11.41 -3.76 14.64
N VAL A 87 12.19 -2.67 14.59
CA VAL A 87 13.64 -2.69 14.85
C VAL A 87 13.91 -2.93 16.33
N ALA A 88 13.22 -2.23 17.23
CA ALA A 88 13.36 -2.40 18.68
C ALA A 88 13.02 -3.83 19.12
N ALA A 89 12.04 -4.46 18.47
CA ALA A 89 11.65 -5.85 18.69
C ALA A 89 12.51 -6.87 17.93
N MET A 90 13.59 -6.44 17.28
CA MET A 90 14.56 -7.31 16.60
C MET A 90 13.96 -8.20 15.50
N THR A 91 12.86 -7.78 14.87
CA THR A 91 12.13 -8.57 13.86
C THR A 91 12.91 -8.81 12.57
N ALA A 92 13.98 -8.05 12.34
CA ALA A 92 14.91 -8.18 11.21
C ALA A 92 16.36 -8.43 11.67
N ALA A 93 16.56 -9.12 12.81
CA ALA A 93 17.89 -9.33 13.39
C ALA A 93 18.81 -10.26 12.57
N SER A 94 18.27 -11.11 11.70
CA SER A 94 19.12 -11.93 10.84
C SER A 94 19.77 -11.07 9.75
N PRO A 95 21.04 -11.35 9.36
CA PRO A 95 21.71 -10.60 8.30
C PRO A 95 20.91 -10.55 7.00
N ALA A 96 20.24 -11.66 6.63
CA ALA A 96 19.41 -11.73 5.45
C ALA A 96 18.15 -10.84 5.54
N ALA A 97 17.48 -10.78 6.70
CA ALA A 97 16.30 -9.95 6.88
C ALA A 97 16.66 -8.45 6.90
N SER A 98 17.76 -8.08 7.56
CA SER A 98 18.26 -6.71 7.58
C SER A 98 18.66 -6.25 6.17
N ALA A 99 19.46 -7.05 5.45
CA ALA A 99 19.85 -6.75 4.07
C ALA A 99 18.64 -6.61 3.14
N ALA A 100 17.60 -7.43 3.33
CA ALA A 100 16.36 -7.33 2.57
C ALA A 100 15.61 -6.02 2.84
N ALA A 101 15.50 -5.60 4.11
CA ALA A 101 14.85 -4.35 4.48
C ALA A 101 15.59 -3.14 3.92
N ILE A 102 16.93 -3.13 4.04
CA ILE A 102 17.80 -2.10 3.46
C ILE A 102 17.62 -2.03 1.94
N GLY A 103 17.73 -3.17 1.25
CA GLY A 103 17.59 -3.24 -0.20
C GLY A 103 16.21 -2.77 -0.69
N ILE A 104 15.13 -3.09 0.04
CA ILE A 104 13.78 -2.59 -0.26
C ILE A 104 13.71 -1.07 -0.14
N ALA A 105 14.25 -0.49 0.94
CA ALA A 105 14.24 0.96 1.14
C ALA A 105 15.00 1.69 0.03
N THR A 106 16.23 1.24 -0.28
CA THR A 106 17.05 1.80 -1.35
C THR A 106 16.34 1.71 -2.69
N ALA A 107 15.87 0.51 -3.09
CA ALA A 107 15.23 0.29 -4.38
C ALA A 107 13.98 1.17 -4.59
N LYS A 108 13.20 1.39 -3.52
CA LYS A 108 11.99 2.21 -3.56
C LYS A 108 12.30 3.70 -3.65
N ALA A 109 13.30 4.18 -2.91
CA ALA A 109 13.72 5.57 -2.92
C ALA A 109 14.44 5.97 -4.22
N SER A 110 14.99 5.00 -4.96
CA SER A 110 15.68 5.21 -6.23
C SER A 110 14.80 5.09 -7.48
N LEU A 111 13.47 4.93 -7.34
CA LEU A 111 12.59 4.82 -8.51
C LEU A 111 12.51 6.15 -9.27
N PRO A 112 12.54 6.13 -10.62
CA PRO A 112 12.19 7.29 -11.41
C PRO A 112 10.74 7.72 -11.12
N PHE A 113 10.50 9.03 -11.04
CA PHE A 113 9.18 9.60 -10.67
C PHE A 113 8.02 8.99 -11.47
N GLY A 114 8.14 8.92 -12.80
CA GLY A 114 7.10 8.37 -13.67
C GLY A 114 6.81 6.89 -13.42
N ALA A 115 7.85 6.10 -13.11
CA ALA A 115 7.69 4.69 -12.75
C ALA A 115 7.01 4.53 -11.39
N ALA A 116 7.41 5.32 -10.40
CA ALA A 116 6.77 5.34 -9.07
C ALA A 116 5.29 5.74 -9.15
N PHE A 117 4.98 6.77 -9.94
CA PHE A 117 3.60 7.21 -10.21
C PHE A 117 2.77 6.11 -10.87
N ALA A 118 3.25 5.52 -11.97
CA ALA A 118 2.53 4.48 -12.70
C ALA A 118 2.28 3.24 -11.82
N LYS A 119 3.30 2.82 -11.07
CA LYS A 119 3.16 1.73 -10.09
C LYS A 119 2.18 2.08 -8.97
N GLY A 120 2.13 3.34 -8.53
CA GLY A 120 1.13 3.83 -7.58
C GLY A 120 -0.30 3.77 -8.12
N LEU A 121 -0.49 4.20 -9.36
CA LEU A 121 -1.78 4.17 -10.04
C LEU A 121 -2.32 2.74 -10.17
N LEU A 122 -1.50 1.83 -10.67
CA LEU A 122 -1.89 0.43 -10.82
C LEU A 122 -2.12 -0.27 -9.47
N CYS A 123 -1.34 0.09 -8.43
CA CYS A 123 -1.57 -0.42 -7.08
C CYS A 123 -2.96 -0.05 -6.58
N ASN A 124 -3.31 1.24 -6.59
CA ASN A 124 -4.52 1.67 -5.90
C ASN A 124 -5.79 1.34 -6.68
N TRP A 125 -5.70 1.09 -7.99
CA TRP A 125 -6.79 0.46 -8.72
C TRP A 125 -7.16 -0.90 -8.10
N LEU A 126 -6.18 -1.77 -7.85
CA LEU A 126 -6.41 -3.08 -7.24
C LEU A 126 -6.84 -2.98 -5.77
N VAL A 127 -6.25 -2.07 -5.00
CA VAL A 127 -6.64 -1.85 -3.59
C VAL A 127 -8.10 -1.41 -3.47
N THR A 128 -8.52 -0.47 -4.31
CA THR A 128 -9.89 0.06 -4.25
C THR A 128 -10.92 -0.92 -4.83
N LEU A 129 -10.53 -1.76 -5.80
CA LEU A 129 -11.33 -2.92 -6.19
C LEU A 129 -11.48 -3.95 -5.07
N ALA A 130 -10.43 -4.20 -4.28
CA ALA A 130 -10.54 -5.05 -3.10
C ALA A 130 -11.53 -4.47 -2.08
N VAL A 131 -11.43 -3.16 -1.79
CA VAL A 131 -12.37 -2.47 -0.88
C VAL A 131 -13.80 -2.56 -1.40
N TRP A 132 -14.04 -2.23 -2.68
CA TRP A 132 -15.35 -2.40 -3.31
C TRP A 132 -15.85 -3.84 -3.19
N GLY A 133 -15.01 -4.82 -3.52
CA GLY A 133 -15.35 -6.25 -3.48
C GLY A 133 -15.81 -6.70 -2.09
N THR A 134 -15.28 -6.13 -1.02
CA THR A 134 -15.73 -6.43 0.35
C THR A 134 -17.16 -5.97 0.63
N MET A 135 -17.69 -5.01 -0.13
CA MET A 135 -19.07 -4.52 -0.01
C MET A 135 -20.08 -5.48 -0.66
N ALA A 136 -19.63 -6.36 -1.57
CA ALA A 136 -20.47 -7.35 -2.22
C ALA A 136 -20.77 -8.58 -1.32
N THR A 137 -20.20 -8.64 -0.11
CA THR A 137 -20.36 -9.77 0.80
C THR A 137 -20.43 -9.35 2.27
N THR A 138 -21.26 -10.04 3.04
CA THR A 138 -21.40 -9.83 4.49
C THR A 138 -20.58 -10.81 5.32
N SER A 139 -20.06 -11.88 4.71
CA SER A 139 -19.28 -12.90 5.43
C SER A 139 -17.83 -12.46 5.62
N THR A 140 -17.26 -12.72 6.80
CA THR A 140 -15.84 -12.44 7.09
C THR A 140 -14.92 -13.14 6.10
N ALA A 141 -15.17 -14.42 5.81
CA ALA A 141 -14.39 -15.18 4.83
C ALA A 141 -14.47 -14.57 3.42
N GLY A 142 -15.66 -14.13 3.01
CA GLY A 142 -15.85 -13.44 1.73
C GLY A 142 -15.02 -12.16 1.63
N LYS A 143 -15.00 -11.34 2.69
CA LYS A 143 -14.18 -10.11 2.74
C LYS A 143 -12.68 -10.43 2.66
N ILE A 144 -12.22 -11.44 3.38
CA ILE A 144 -10.83 -11.89 3.33
C ILE A 144 -10.46 -12.30 1.90
N LEU A 145 -11.29 -13.08 1.20
CA LEU A 145 -11.02 -13.52 -0.17
C LEU A 145 -11.07 -12.37 -1.18
N ALA A 146 -12.03 -11.45 -1.04
CA ALA A 146 -12.13 -10.25 -1.88
C ALA A 146 -10.90 -9.34 -1.76
N ILE A 147 -10.28 -9.31 -0.57
CA ILE A 147 -9.02 -8.59 -0.31
C ILE A 147 -7.81 -9.39 -0.78
N PHE A 148 -7.79 -10.70 -0.54
CA PHE A 148 -6.59 -11.50 -0.72
C PHE A 148 -6.05 -11.44 -2.15
N TRP A 149 -6.92 -11.67 -3.14
CA TRP A 149 -6.49 -11.78 -4.53
C TRP A 149 -5.92 -10.48 -5.09
N PRO A 150 -6.62 -9.32 -5.04
CA PRO A 150 -6.09 -8.09 -5.63
C PRO A 150 -4.82 -7.60 -4.93
N ILE A 151 -4.73 -7.78 -3.61
CA ILE A 151 -3.58 -7.34 -2.83
C ILE A 151 -2.37 -8.23 -3.08
N MET A 152 -2.56 -9.55 -3.14
CA MET A 152 -1.49 -10.47 -3.54
C MET A 152 -0.97 -10.14 -4.94
N THR A 153 -1.87 -9.86 -5.89
CA THR A 153 -1.51 -9.53 -7.27
C THR A 153 -0.64 -8.28 -7.35
N PHE A 154 -1.05 -7.15 -6.74
CA PHE A 154 -0.26 -5.92 -6.89
C PHE A 154 1.14 -6.04 -6.29
N VAL A 155 1.29 -6.77 -5.19
CA VAL A 155 2.59 -6.97 -4.53
C VAL A 155 3.46 -7.91 -5.35
N THR A 156 2.87 -8.97 -5.91
CA THR A 156 3.57 -9.90 -6.82
C THR A 156 4.09 -9.16 -8.05
N LEU A 157 3.30 -8.23 -8.60
CA LEU A 157 3.68 -7.40 -9.74
C LEU A 157 4.62 -6.23 -9.38
N GLY A 158 4.93 -6.05 -8.09
CA GLY A 158 5.83 -4.99 -7.61
C GLY A 158 5.26 -3.58 -7.83
N PHE A 159 3.95 -3.40 -7.65
CA PHE A 159 3.32 -2.08 -7.61
C PHE A 159 3.59 -1.39 -6.26
N GLU A 160 3.37 -0.07 -6.22
CA GLU A 160 3.78 0.77 -5.10
C GLU A 160 2.58 1.28 -4.31
N HIS A 161 2.57 1.05 -3.00
CA HIS A 161 1.52 1.50 -2.11
C HIS A 161 2.09 2.54 -1.14
N SER A 162 1.55 3.76 -1.16
CA SER A 162 2.04 4.89 -0.36
C SER A 162 2.17 4.52 1.12
N VAL A 163 1.09 4.05 1.76
CA VAL A 163 1.10 3.68 3.18
C VAL A 163 2.06 2.53 3.51
N ALA A 164 2.15 1.49 2.66
CA ALA A 164 3.14 0.43 2.89
C ALA A 164 4.57 0.97 2.81
N ASN A 165 4.84 1.91 1.91
CA ASN A 165 6.15 2.53 1.77
C ASN A 165 6.51 3.44 2.96
N MET A 166 5.50 4.03 3.64
CA MET A 166 5.69 4.76 4.91
C MET A 166 6.21 3.87 6.04
N PHE A 167 6.05 2.54 5.95
CA PHE A 167 6.66 1.57 6.85
C PHE A 167 7.98 1.04 6.29
N LEU A 168 7.97 0.55 5.04
CA LEU A 168 9.08 -0.18 4.46
C LEU A 168 10.36 0.66 4.32
N ILE A 169 10.23 1.92 3.91
CA ILE A 169 11.39 2.78 3.70
C ILE A 169 12.01 3.16 5.06
N PRO A 170 11.26 3.69 6.05
CA PRO A 170 11.81 3.95 7.38
C PRO A 170 12.37 2.71 8.07
N HIS A 171 11.75 1.54 7.90
CA HIS A 171 12.27 0.29 8.46
C HIS A 171 13.68 -0.03 7.93
N GLY A 172 13.91 0.13 6.62
CA GLY A 172 15.26 -0.02 6.06
C GLY A 172 16.23 1.09 6.48
N MET A 173 15.76 2.34 6.58
CA MET A 173 16.56 3.48 7.07
C MET A 173 17.06 3.25 8.50
N PHE A 174 16.18 2.80 9.41
CA PHE A 174 16.55 2.49 10.80
C PHE A 174 17.51 1.30 10.91
N LEU A 175 17.57 0.44 9.89
CA LEU A 175 18.53 -0.67 9.79
C LEU A 175 19.82 -0.29 9.05
N GLY A 176 19.96 0.96 8.58
CA GLY A 176 21.19 1.49 7.99
C GLY A 176 21.17 1.71 6.47
N ALA A 177 19.99 1.75 5.84
CA ALA A 177 19.90 2.16 4.44
C ALA A 177 20.34 3.63 4.25
N ASP A 178 21.19 3.88 3.26
CA ASP A 178 21.62 5.23 2.85
C ASP A 178 20.51 5.92 2.04
N VAL A 179 19.40 6.21 2.71
CA VAL A 179 18.23 6.89 2.17
C VAL A 179 17.88 8.02 3.12
N THR A 180 17.89 9.26 2.63
CA THR A 180 17.46 10.42 3.39
C THR A 180 15.94 10.54 3.40
N TRP A 181 15.39 11.21 4.42
CA TRP A 181 13.95 11.56 4.46
C TRP A 181 13.52 12.35 3.22
N SER A 182 14.40 13.22 2.69
CA SER A 182 14.13 13.97 1.46
C SER A 182 13.99 13.03 0.24
N GLN A 183 14.93 12.10 0.06
CA GLN A 183 14.85 11.10 -1.01
C GLN A 183 13.61 10.22 -0.89
N MET A 184 13.24 9.80 0.33
CA MET A 184 12.00 9.08 0.58
C MET A 184 10.77 9.90 0.15
N ILE A 185 10.66 11.15 0.60
CA ILE A 185 9.48 11.99 0.38
C ILE A 185 9.32 12.31 -1.10
N PHE A 186 10.36 12.85 -1.75
CA PHE A 186 10.28 13.33 -3.12
C PHE A 186 10.48 12.22 -4.17
N GLY A 187 11.31 11.22 -3.86
CA GLY A 187 11.59 10.11 -4.77
C GLY A 187 10.54 8.99 -4.73
N ASN A 188 9.77 8.87 -3.64
CA ASN A 188 8.80 7.78 -3.50
C ASN A 188 7.42 8.23 -2.98
N ILE A 189 7.34 8.81 -1.79
CA ILE A 189 6.05 9.02 -1.12
C ILE A 189 5.13 9.92 -1.94
N ILE A 190 5.62 11.05 -2.44
CA ILE A 190 4.85 11.96 -3.30
C ILE A 190 4.40 11.27 -4.61
N PRO A 191 5.30 10.77 -5.48
CA PRO A 191 4.86 10.18 -6.75
C PRO A 191 3.92 8.98 -6.56
N VAL A 192 4.19 8.11 -5.59
CA VAL A 192 3.34 6.95 -5.31
C VAL A 192 1.98 7.39 -4.77
N THR A 193 1.91 8.40 -3.91
CA THR A 193 0.64 8.92 -3.39
C THR A 193 -0.20 9.55 -4.50
N LEU A 194 0.42 10.35 -5.37
CA LEU A 194 -0.27 10.93 -6.53
C LEU A 194 -0.79 9.84 -7.47
N GLY A 195 0.03 8.80 -7.71
CA GLY A 195 -0.38 7.62 -8.44
C GLY A 195 -1.58 6.94 -7.78
N ASN A 196 -1.50 6.66 -6.47
CA ASN A 196 -2.59 6.04 -5.74
C ASN A 196 -3.88 6.86 -5.82
N ILE A 197 -3.81 8.19 -5.71
CA ILE A 197 -4.98 9.07 -5.86
C ILE A 197 -5.58 8.90 -7.27
N ALA A 198 -4.77 9.02 -8.32
CA ALA A 198 -5.21 8.88 -9.69
C ALA A 198 -5.84 7.50 -9.97
N GLY A 199 -5.24 6.43 -9.45
CA GLY A 199 -5.75 5.07 -9.58
C GLY A 199 -7.17 4.91 -9.04
N ALA A 200 -7.43 5.46 -7.86
CA ALA A 200 -8.75 5.42 -7.24
C ALA A 200 -9.76 6.34 -7.93
N VAL A 201 -9.39 7.59 -8.17
CA VAL A 201 -10.30 8.60 -8.74
C VAL A 201 -10.72 8.21 -10.15
N LEU A 202 -9.79 7.76 -11.00
CA LEU A 202 -10.08 7.47 -12.41
C LEU A 202 -10.74 6.11 -12.60
N PHE A 203 -10.15 5.05 -12.04
CA PHE A 203 -10.53 3.67 -12.41
C PHE A 203 -11.57 3.04 -11.51
N THR A 204 -11.68 3.44 -10.25
CA THR A 204 -12.73 2.92 -9.37
C THR A 204 -13.83 3.94 -9.17
N ALA A 205 -13.58 5.04 -8.45
CA ALA A 205 -14.62 6.01 -8.14
C ALA A 205 -15.29 6.58 -9.41
N GLY A 206 -14.49 7.14 -10.33
CA GLY A 206 -14.98 7.76 -11.56
C GLY A 206 -15.62 6.77 -12.52
N ALA A 207 -14.91 5.69 -12.88
CA ALA A 207 -15.44 4.70 -13.82
C ALA A 207 -16.74 4.04 -13.33
N HIS A 208 -16.83 3.68 -12.05
CA HIS A 208 -18.05 3.08 -11.50
C HIS A 208 -19.19 4.10 -11.38
N TRP A 209 -18.89 5.36 -11.03
CA TRP A 209 -19.91 6.40 -11.00
C TRP A 209 -20.47 6.70 -12.39
N ILE A 210 -19.63 6.74 -13.44
CA ILE A 210 -20.09 6.89 -14.83
C ILE A 210 -20.99 5.71 -15.24
N ALA A 211 -20.65 4.49 -14.83
CA ALA A 211 -21.38 3.28 -15.21
C ALA A 211 -22.68 3.06 -14.43
N TYR A 212 -22.70 3.38 -13.13
CA TYR A 212 -23.78 2.99 -12.20
C TYR A 212 -24.41 4.16 -11.43
N GLY A 213 -23.84 5.36 -11.50
CA GLY A 213 -24.36 6.54 -10.83
C GLY A 213 -25.76 6.89 -11.34
N LYS A 214 -26.62 7.38 -10.43
CA LYS A 214 -27.94 7.89 -10.81
C LYS A 214 -27.74 9.17 -11.64
N LYS A 215 -28.28 9.18 -12.86
CA LYS A 215 -28.36 10.39 -13.68
C LYS A 215 -29.40 11.34 -13.13
#